data_AF-A0A927V8R2-F1
#
_entry.id   AF-A0A927V8R2-F1
#
_cell.length_a   1.000
_cell.length_b   1.000
_cell.length_c   1.000
_cell.angle_alpha   90.00
_cell.angle_beta   90.00
_cell.angle_gamma   90.00
#
_symmetry.space_group_name_H-M   'P 1'
#
loop_
_entity.id
_entity.type
_entity.pdbx_description
1 polymer ?
#
loop_
_entity_poly.entity_id
_entity_poly.type
_entity_poly.pdbx_seq_one_letter_code
_entity_poly.pdbx_strand_id
1 'polypeptide(L)'
;MLTYRQNLNLPIQCFEHYGASPEEVLYFDIETTGLSADSSFLYLICVGFLSEGKPVLCQWFSESFTDEVNLLHAFFAFLKDYKILVHYNGTTFDVPYLEKKCHQYKLDYRFNLASVDLYRMIKPHKALLSLSGCRQKDIEHFLGIERKDQYDGGQLIEIYKQYLGRAQFDRMKHGAPLSVSRNSGLATMPSSPSEALLYLLLLHNAEDVEGLIRISCLLPLLQVLNGSVAAYEEFNFTDTELTATLAYPNCPCNLSGSYTHPYDTLEIAENNLTVHIPYYTGELKYFFDNYKDYYYLPYEDYAVHKSVAEGVDKSRRKAATAATCYVKKSGTFLPQKEELFAPALRQEKKSPVSWFELSLLQTQSQDKAGLARITEYINSLFC
;
A
#
# COMPACT_ATOMS: atom_id res chain seq x y z
N MET A 1 7.17 -33.97 7.55
CA MET A 1 6.65 -32.72 6.95
C MET A 1 5.70 -33.06 5.82
N LEU A 2 4.52 -32.44 5.81
CA LEU A 2 3.53 -32.53 4.74
C LEU A 2 3.55 -31.27 3.88
N THR A 3 3.12 -31.39 2.63
CA THR A 3 2.99 -30.26 1.70
C THR A 3 1.62 -30.30 1.07
N TYR A 4 0.93 -29.17 1.13
CA TYR A 4 -0.40 -28.98 0.56
C TYR A 4 -0.34 -27.90 -0.52
N ARG A 5 -1.10 -28.08 -1.59
CA ARG A 5 -1.28 -27.08 -2.64
C ARG A 5 -2.75 -26.95 -3.01
N GLN A 6 -3.20 -25.73 -3.27
CA GLN A 6 -4.54 -25.45 -3.77
C GLN A 6 -4.54 -24.23 -4.68
N ASN A 7 -5.38 -24.25 -5.70
CA ASN A 7 -5.64 -23.08 -6.53
C ASN A 7 -6.55 -22.12 -5.75
N LEU A 8 -6.27 -20.82 -5.82
CA LEU A 8 -7.11 -19.79 -5.28
C LEU A 8 -7.96 -19.17 -6.39
N ASN A 9 -9.21 -18.84 -6.08
CA ASN A 9 -10.08 -18.09 -6.99
C ASN A 9 -9.93 -16.59 -6.71
N LEU A 10 -8.75 -16.05 -7.04
CA LEU A 10 -8.39 -14.64 -6.82
C LEU A 10 -7.99 -13.97 -8.13
N PRO A 11 -8.19 -12.66 -8.27
CA PRO A 11 -7.71 -11.88 -9.41
C PRO A 11 -6.18 -11.87 -9.47
N ILE A 12 -5.62 -11.98 -10.67
CA ILE A 12 -4.16 -11.91 -10.91
C ILE A 12 -3.63 -10.51 -10.60
N GLN A 13 -4.47 -9.49 -10.71
CA GLN A 13 -4.11 -8.09 -10.48
C GLN A 13 -3.56 -7.84 -9.06
N CYS A 14 -3.93 -8.67 -8.08
CA CYS A 14 -3.34 -8.64 -6.74
C CYS A 14 -1.81 -8.82 -6.78
N PHE A 15 -1.21 -9.35 -7.85
CA PHE A 15 0.23 -9.59 -7.98
C PHE A 15 0.96 -8.53 -8.84
N GLU A 16 0.25 -7.56 -9.42
CA GLU A 16 0.81 -6.64 -10.44
C GLU A 16 1.40 -5.34 -9.84
N HIS A 17 1.03 -4.97 -8.61
CA HIS A 17 1.29 -3.62 -8.05
C HIS A 17 2.66 -3.44 -7.38
N TYR A 18 3.64 -4.31 -7.66
CA TYR A 18 4.92 -4.35 -6.95
C TYR A 18 6.13 -3.89 -7.79
N GLY A 19 5.92 -3.44 -9.02
CA GLY A 19 7.02 -3.06 -9.92
C GLY A 19 7.89 -4.25 -10.37
N ALA A 20 7.37 -5.47 -10.27
CA ALA A 20 7.98 -6.73 -10.69
C ALA A 20 6.96 -7.55 -11.50
N SER A 21 7.41 -8.60 -12.19
CA SER A 21 6.48 -9.52 -12.84
C SER A 21 5.61 -10.23 -11.78
N PRO A 22 4.31 -10.49 -12.03
CA PRO A 22 3.41 -11.14 -11.07
C PRO A 22 3.93 -12.47 -10.51
N GLU A 23 4.66 -13.24 -11.31
CA GLU A 23 5.27 -14.51 -10.92
C GLU A 23 6.45 -14.37 -9.95
N GLU A 24 7.01 -13.16 -9.81
CA GLU A 24 8.15 -12.87 -8.92
C GLU A 24 7.70 -12.36 -7.53
N VAL A 25 6.38 -12.33 -7.28
CA VAL A 25 5.76 -11.88 -6.03
C VAL A 25 5.32 -13.08 -5.19
N LEU A 26 5.79 -13.12 -3.95
CA LEU A 26 5.47 -14.16 -2.97
C LEU A 26 4.79 -13.54 -1.74
N TYR A 27 3.57 -13.95 -1.47
CA TYR A 27 2.90 -13.70 -0.20
C TYR A 27 3.25 -14.78 0.80
N PHE A 28 3.43 -14.46 2.08
CA PHE A 28 3.66 -15.49 3.09
C PHE A 28 3.16 -15.12 4.48
N ASP A 29 2.92 -16.16 5.29
CA ASP A 29 2.55 -16.10 6.70
C ASP A 29 3.02 -17.39 7.40
N ILE A 30 3.34 -17.32 8.70
CA ILE A 30 3.81 -18.46 9.50
C ILE A 30 2.95 -18.73 10.73
N GLU A 31 2.93 -19.99 11.17
CA GLU A 31 2.39 -20.35 12.48
C GLU A 31 3.44 -20.95 13.40
N THR A 32 3.37 -20.52 14.66
CA THR A 32 4.34 -20.89 15.70
C THR A 32 3.64 -21.27 16.99
N THR A 33 4.29 -22.09 17.81
CA THR A 33 3.75 -22.44 19.15
C THR A 33 3.99 -21.37 20.21
N GLY A 34 4.35 -20.15 19.80
CA GLY A 34 4.60 -19.01 20.69
C GLY A 34 5.50 -17.95 20.06
N LEU A 35 5.55 -16.77 20.70
CA LEU A 35 6.17 -15.57 20.11
C LEU A 35 7.71 -15.52 20.18
N SER A 36 8.37 -16.48 20.86
CA SER A 36 9.83 -16.46 21.02
C SER A 36 10.49 -17.65 20.35
N ALA A 37 11.25 -17.39 19.28
CA ALA A 37 11.95 -18.43 18.53
C ALA A 37 12.89 -19.30 19.38
N ASP A 38 13.38 -18.82 20.54
CA ASP A 38 14.24 -19.62 21.43
C ASP A 38 13.50 -20.80 22.07
N SER A 39 12.19 -20.66 22.26
CA SER A 39 11.40 -21.55 23.12
C SER A 39 10.14 -22.11 22.46
N SER A 40 9.73 -21.58 21.31
CA SER A 40 8.61 -22.09 20.52
C SER A 40 9.09 -22.82 19.26
N PHE A 41 8.16 -23.40 18.53
CA PHE A 41 8.38 -24.20 17.33
C PHE A 41 7.55 -23.63 16.18
N LEU A 42 8.18 -23.46 15.03
CA LEU A 42 7.53 -23.25 13.74
C LEU A 42 6.87 -24.54 13.29
N TYR A 43 5.57 -24.49 13.01
CA TYR A 43 4.84 -25.69 12.58
C TYR A 43 4.14 -25.55 11.23
N LEU A 44 3.99 -24.34 10.71
CA LEU A 44 3.37 -24.10 9.41
C LEU A 44 4.00 -22.87 8.76
N ILE A 45 4.29 -22.98 7.48
CA ILE A 45 4.59 -21.85 6.61
C ILE A 45 3.63 -21.95 5.42
N CYS A 46 2.96 -20.85 5.10
CA CYS A 46 2.13 -20.73 3.91
C CYS A 46 2.68 -19.67 2.99
N VAL A 47 2.57 -19.96 1.69
CA VAL A 47 2.90 -19.02 0.64
C VAL A 47 1.78 -18.94 -0.39
N GLY A 48 1.57 -17.74 -0.92
CA GLY A 48 0.68 -17.46 -2.04
C GLY A 48 1.48 -16.88 -3.21
N PHE A 49 1.35 -17.46 -4.39
CA PHE A 49 2.14 -17.07 -5.57
C PHE A 49 1.35 -17.34 -6.86
N LEU A 50 1.80 -16.75 -7.96
CA LEU A 50 1.26 -17.04 -9.28
C LEU A 50 2.00 -18.23 -9.92
N SER A 51 1.25 -19.22 -10.40
CA SER A 51 1.80 -20.38 -11.12
C SER A 51 0.96 -20.64 -12.36
N GLU A 52 1.58 -20.67 -13.55
CA GLU A 52 0.88 -20.87 -14.82
C GLU A 52 -0.32 -19.91 -15.00
N GLY A 53 -0.15 -18.65 -14.60
CA GLY A 53 -1.18 -17.62 -14.66
C GLY A 53 -2.34 -17.81 -13.68
N LYS A 54 -2.20 -18.65 -12.65
CA LYS A 54 -3.22 -18.86 -11.62
C LYS A 54 -2.66 -18.64 -10.22
N PRO A 55 -3.37 -17.94 -9.34
CA PRO A 55 -2.99 -17.86 -7.93
C PRO A 55 -3.05 -19.24 -7.28
N VAL A 56 -1.95 -19.62 -6.61
CA VAL A 56 -1.77 -20.90 -5.93
C VAL A 56 -1.30 -20.62 -4.51
N LEU A 57 -1.83 -21.41 -3.59
CA LEU A 57 -1.41 -21.46 -2.20
C LEU A 57 -0.63 -22.76 -1.95
N CYS A 58 0.50 -22.66 -1.25
CA CYS A 58 1.28 -23.82 -0.80
C CYS A 58 1.57 -23.73 0.69
N GLN A 59 1.33 -24.82 1.41
CA GLN A 59 1.54 -24.92 2.85
C GLN A 59 2.51 -26.06 3.17
N TRP A 60 3.56 -25.75 3.94
CA TRP A 60 4.46 -26.75 4.52
C TRP A 60 4.13 -26.93 6.00
N PHE A 61 3.64 -28.11 6.35
CA PHE A 61 3.15 -28.41 7.69
C PHE A 61 4.05 -29.42 8.40
N SER A 62 4.33 -29.14 9.67
CA SER A 62 5.16 -29.93 10.56
C SER A 62 4.33 -30.97 11.32
N GLU A 63 4.59 -32.26 11.09
CA GLU A 63 3.90 -33.35 11.80
C GLU A 63 4.62 -33.74 13.10
N SER A 64 5.76 -33.11 13.39
CA SER A 64 6.58 -33.38 14.56
C SER A 64 7.56 -32.24 14.80
N PHE A 65 8.03 -32.06 16.03
CA PHE A 65 9.03 -31.04 16.35
C PHE A 65 10.37 -31.21 15.59
N THR A 66 10.63 -32.39 15.02
CA THR A 66 11.83 -32.65 14.22
C THR A 66 11.74 -32.14 12.78
N ASP A 67 10.54 -31.77 12.32
CA ASP A 67 10.33 -31.27 10.96
C ASP A 67 10.70 -29.80 10.77
N GLU A 68 10.94 -29.04 11.84
CA GLU A 68 11.17 -27.58 11.77
C GLU A 68 12.31 -27.21 10.80
N VAL A 69 13.41 -27.97 10.81
CA VAL A 69 14.54 -27.77 9.87
C VAL A 69 14.13 -28.06 8.42
N ASN A 70 13.28 -29.07 8.19
CA ASN A 70 12.77 -29.39 6.85
C ASN A 70 11.85 -28.28 6.31
N LEU A 71 11.02 -27.66 7.17
CA LEU A 71 10.18 -26.52 6.79
C LEU A 71 11.05 -25.34 6.34
N LEU A 72 12.08 -24.99 7.12
CA LEU A 72 13.01 -23.91 6.78
C LEU A 72 13.72 -24.18 5.45
N HIS A 73 14.26 -25.39 5.25
CA HIS A 73 14.89 -25.75 3.98
C HIS A 73 13.93 -25.64 2.80
N ALA A 74 12.69 -26.14 2.93
CA ALA A 74 11.70 -26.09 1.87
C ALA A 74 11.33 -24.64 1.52
N PHE A 75 11.07 -23.81 2.53
CA PHE A 75 10.72 -22.41 2.33
C PHE A 75 11.87 -21.61 1.70
N PHE A 76 13.09 -21.67 2.26
CA PHE A 76 14.21 -20.91 1.71
C PHE A 76 14.72 -21.43 0.36
N ALA A 77 14.50 -22.71 0.03
CA ALA A 77 14.72 -23.19 -1.32
C ALA A 77 13.72 -22.58 -2.30
N PHE A 78 12.44 -22.50 -1.92
CA PHE A 78 11.37 -21.91 -2.72
C PHE A 78 11.52 -20.39 -2.88
N LEU A 79 11.95 -19.70 -1.83
CA LEU A 79 12.12 -18.25 -1.79
C LEU A 79 13.09 -17.69 -2.83
N LYS A 80 14.04 -18.52 -3.32
CA LYS A 80 15.09 -18.11 -4.26
C LYS A 80 14.59 -17.63 -5.62
N ASP A 81 13.40 -18.09 -6.01
CA ASP A 81 12.82 -17.80 -7.33
C ASP A 81 12.01 -16.49 -7.33
N TYR A 82 11.96 -15.77 -6.19
CA TYR A 82 11.12 -14.58 -6.00
C TYR A 82 11.95 -13.33 -5.68
N LYS A 83 11.44 -12.16 -6.08
CA LYS A 83 12.07 -10.86 -5.84
C LYS A 83 11.35 -10.01 -4.80
N ILE A 84 10.06 -10.24 -4.61
CA ILE A 84 9.21 -9.49 -3.68
C ILE A 84 8.61 -10.46 -2.67
N LEU A 85 8.80 -10.19 -1.39
CA LEU A 85 8.15 -10.87 -0.28
C LEU A 85 7.12 -9.96 0.35
N VAL A 86 5.85 -10.33 0.26
CA VAL A 86 4.72 -9.60 0.81
C VAL A 86 4.21 -10.29 2.07
N HIS A 87 3.99 -9.53 3.12
CA HIS A 87 3.51 -10.03 4.41
C HIS A 87 2.72 -8.98 5.19
N TYR A 88 2.05 -9.39 6.25
CA TYR A 88 1.35 -8.51 7.16
C TYR A 88 2.08 -8.41 8.50
N ASN A 89 2.78 -7.30 8.75
CA ASN A 89 3.54 -7.09 9.98
C ASN A 89 4.67 -8.13 10.22
N GLY A 90 5.06 -8.89 9.18
CA GLY A 90 6.13 -9.87 9.25
C GLY A 90 7.51 -9.29 9.45
N THR A 91 7.71 -7.99 9.17
CA THR A 91 8.96 -7.29 9.55
C THR A 91 9.17 -7.30 11.07
N THR A 92 8.08 -7.30 11.84
CA THR A 92 8.12 -7.24 13.30
C THR A 92 8.25 -8.63 13.91
N PHE A 93 7.70 -9.66 13.26
CA PHE A 93 7.61 -11.01 13.82
C PHE A 93 8.18 -12.09 12.90
N ASP A 94 7.50 -12.41 11.81
CA ASP A 94 7.73 -13.57 10.96
C ASP A 94 9.18 -13.66 10.45
N VAL A 95 9.67 -12.57 9.86
CA VAL A 95 11.03 -12.50 9.29
C VAL A 95 12.08 -12.66 10.38
N PRO A 96 12.11 -11.84 11.46
CA PRO A 96 13.05 -12.04 12.57
C PRO A 96 12.95 -13.43 13.23
N TYR A 97 11.75 -14.00 13.33
CA TYR A 97 11.53 -15.31 13.91
C TYR A 97 12.24 -16.40 13.08
N LEU A 98 12.02 -16.40 11.76
CA LEU A 98 12.65 -17.36 10.85
C LEU A 98 14.17 -17.19 10.77
N GLU A 99 14.68 -15.95 10.77
CA GLU A 99 16.12 -15.68 10.81
C GLU A 99 16.77 -16.24 12.08
N LYS A 100 16.12 -16.03 13.24
CA LYS A 100 16.59 -16.55 14.51
C LYS A 100 16.57 -18.08 14.56
N LYS A 101 15.55 -18.72 13.99
CA LYS A 101 15.51 -20.18 13.80
C LYS A 101 16.63 -20.68 12.90
N CYS A 102 16.91 -20.01 11.78
CA CYS A 102 18.05 -20.34 10.94
C CYS A 102 19.37 -20.25 11.72
N HIS A 103 19.55 -19.20 12.53
CA HIS A 103 20.73 -19.06 13.38
C HIS A 103 20.85 -20.20 14.40
N GLN A 104 19.77 -20.53 15.11
CA GLN A 104 19.73 -21.62 16.10
C GLN A 104 20.12 -22.97 15.48
N TYR A 105 19.61 -23.25 14.27
CA TYR A 105 19.90 -24.49 13.54
C TYR A 105 21.17 -24.43 12.68
N LYS A 106 21.92 -23.31 12.72
CA LYS A 106 23.14 -23.07 11.92
C LYS A 106 22.90 -23.23 10.41
N LEU A 107 21.74 -22.78 9.95
CA LEU A 107 21.37 -22.73 8.53
C LEU A 107 21.82 -21.39 7.94
N ASP A 108 22.55 -21.44 6.82
CA ASP A 108 23.02 -20.24 6.12
C ASP A 108 21.95 -19.72 5.13
N TYR A 109 20.83 -19.28 5.68
CA TYR A 109 19.74 -18.67 4.94
C TYR A 109 19.50 -17.23 5.37
N ARG A 110 19.10 -16.40 4.41
CA ARG A 110 18.80 -14.98 4.60
C ARG A 110 17.69 -14.55 3.65
N PHE A 111 16.93 -13.54 4.06
CA PHE A 111 15.98 -12.86 3.20
C PHE A 111 16.72 -11.87 2.29
N ASN A 112 17.03 -12.29 1.07
CA ASN A 112 17.76 -11.49 0.07
C ASN A 112 16.81 -10.98 -1.04
N LEU A 113 15.68 -10.39 -0.65
CA LEU A 113 14.65 -9.91 -1.57
C LEU A 113 13.94 -8.68 -0.98
N ALA A 114 13.23 -7.93 -1.83
CA ALA A 114 12.50 -6.75 -1.37
C ALA A 114 11.32 -7.17 -0.49
N SER A 115 11.20 -6.54 0.67
CA SER A 115 10.19 -6.85 1.69
C SER A 115 9.10 -5.78 1.69
N VAL A 116 7.86 -6.20 1.46
CA VAL A 116 6.68 -5.35 1.44
C VAL A 116 5.77 -5.71 2.62
N ASP A 117 5.71 -4.81 3.60
CA ASP A 117 4.91 -4.99 4.82
C ASP A 117 3.62 -4.17 4.72
N LEU A 118 2.49 -4.84 4.40
CA LEU A 118 1.22 -4.15 4.18
C LEU A 118 0.72 -3.44 5.45
N TYR A 119 1.01 -3.98 6.64
CA TYR A 119 0.66 -3.30 7.89
C TYR A 119 1.30 -1.91 7.98
N ARG A 120 2.60 -1.82 7.65
CA ARG A 120 3.35 -0.56 7.69
C ARG A 120 2.90 0.41 6.61
N MET A 121 2.45 -0.08 5.47
CA MET A 121 1.91 0.77 4.39
C MET A 121 0.52 1.31 4.72
N ILE A 122 -0.35 0.51 5.34
CA ILE A 122 -1.74 0.89 5.64
C ILE A 122 -1.85 1.75 6.89
N LYS A 123 -1.05 1.47 7.93
CA LYS A 123 -1.14 2.11 9.25
C LYS A 123 -1.14 3.65 9.23
N PRO A 124 -0.30 4.34 8.44
CA PRO A 124 -0.32 5.81 8.35
C PRO A 124 -1.67 6.38 7.91
N HIS A 125 -2.42 5.61 7.13
CA HIS A 125 -3.69 6.01 6.50
C HIS A 125 -4.92 5.56 7.29
N LYS A 126 -4.73 5.08 8.54
CA LYS A 126 -5.81 4.61 9.42
C LYS A 126 -6.96 5.61 9.57
N ALA A 127 -6.62 6.88 9.76
CA ALA A 127 -7.60 7.94 9.98
C ALA A 127 -8.40 8.26 8.71
N LEU A 128 -7.71 8.35 7.56
CA LEU A 128 -8.34 8.62 6.27
C LEU A 128 -9.33 7.51 5.88
N LEU A 129 -8.91 6.26 6.05
CA LEU A 129 -9.72 5.07 5.76
C LEU A 129 -10.77 4.76 6.85
N SER A 130 -10.84 5.56 7.92
CA SER A 130 -11.77 5.37 9.04
C SER A 130 -11.71 3.96 9.66
N LEU A 131 -10.51 3.37 9.70
CA LEU A 131 -10.31 1.99 10.17
C LEU A 131 -10.42 1.89 11.69
N SER A 132 -11.14 0.89 12.19
CA SER A 132 -11.25 0.61 13.64
C SER A 132 -9.92 0.15 14.25
N GLY A 133 -9.18 -0.65 13.50
CA GLY A 133 -7.87 -1.19 13.85
C GLY A 133 -7.01 -1.42 12.61
N CYS A 134 -5.80 -1.93 12.82
CA CYS A 134 -4.88 -2.29 11.74
C CYS A 134 -4.33 -3.71 11.95
N ARG A 135 -5.07 -4.59 12.63
CA ARG A 135 -4.77 -6.03 12.51
C ARG A 135 -5.30 -6.47 11.15
N GLN A 136 -4.76 -7.57 10.62
CA GLN A 136 -5.18 -8.07 9.32
C GLN A 136 -6.70 -8.28 9.23
N LYS A 137 -7.29 -8.95 10.24
CA LYS A 137 -8.75 -9.15 10.39
C LYS A 137 -9.54 -7.83 10.43
N ASP A 138 -8.97 -6.74 10.95
CA ASP A 138 -9.63 -5.43 10.96
C ASP A 138 -9.72 -4.84 9.53
N ILE A 139 -8.67 -5.00 8.73
CA ILE A 139 -8.64 -4.55 7.32
C ILE A 139 -9.54 -5.42 6.45
N GLU A 140 -9.51 -6.74 6.64
CA GLU A 140 -10.40 -7.65 5.93
C GLU A 140 -11.87 -7.33 6.17
N HIS A 141 -12.25 -7.10 7.43
CA HIS A 141 -13.59 -6.68 7.76
C HIS A 141 -13.97 -5.37 7.06
N PHE A 142 -13.06 -4.39 7.03
CA PHE A 142 -13.25 -3.16 6.27
C PHE A 142 -13.48 -3.43 4.78
N LEU A 143 -12.74 -4.36 4.18
CA LEU A 143 -12.90 -4.75 2.77
C LEU A 143 -14.09 -5.70 2.52
N GLY A 144 -14.88 -6.05 3.54
CA GLY A 144 -16.00 -6.99 3.43
C GLY A 144 -15.57 -8.44 3.18
N ILE A 145 -14.34 -8.79 3.54
CA ILE A 145 -13.83 -10.17 3.42
C ILE A 145 -14.34 -10.98 4.61
N GLU A 146 -15.09 -12.04 4.30
CA GLU A 146 -15.61 -12.97 5.31
C GLU A 146 -14.67 -14.17 5.48
N ARG A 147 -14.32 -14.47 6.73
CA ARG A 147 -13.54 -15.68 7.08
C ARG A 147 -14.45 -16.80 7.56
N LYS A 148 -14.05 -18.04 7.28
CA LYS A 148 -14.61 -19.23 7.92
C LYS A 148 -13.92 -19.53 9.24
N ASP A 149 -12.64 -19.20 9.37
CA ASP A 149 -11.85 -19.30 10.59
C ASP A 149 -12.53 -18.59 11.76
N GLN A 150 -12.59 -19.30 12.88
CA GLN A 150 -13.18 -18.82 14.14
C GLN A 150 -12.15 -18.78 15.27
N TYR A 151 -10.89 -19.13 14.99
CA TYR A 151 -9.85 -19.25 16.00
C TYR A 151 -8.88 -18.07 15.93
N ASP A 152 -8.23 -17.78 17.05
CA ASP A 152 -7.04 -16.94 17.07
C ASP A 152 -5.77 -17.78 17.15
N GLY A 153 -4.63 -17.18 16.79
CA GLY A 153 -3.34 -17.89 16.79
C GLY A 153 -2.97 -18.47 18.16
N GLY A 154 -3.42 -17.87 19.27
CA GLY A 154 -3.19 -18.40 20.61
C GLY A 154 -3.93 -19.71 20.86
N GLN A 155 -5.17 -19.82 20.38
CA GLN A 155 -5.97 -21.04 20.45
C GLN A 155 -5.41 -22.16 19.54
N LEU A 156 -4.83 -21.81 18.38
CA LEU A 156 -4.24 -22.79 17.46
C LEU A 156 -3.05 -23.53 18.05
N ILE A 157 -2.32 -22.92 18.99
CA ILE A 157 -1.21 -23.60 19.69
C ILE A 157 -1.70 -24.87 20.38
N GLU A 158 -2.87 -24.80 21.03
CA GLU A 158 -3.44 -25.96 21.72
C GLU A 158 -4.01 -26.98 20.73
N ILE A 159 -4.62 -26.52 19.64
CA ILE A 159 -5.10 -27.37 18.54
C ILE A 159 -3.93 -28.15 17.91
N TYR A 160 -2.79 -27.51 17.70
CA TYR A 160 -1.57 -28.16 17.19
C TYR A 160 -1.07 -29.26 18.12
N LYS A 161 -1.02 -29.01 19.44
CA LYS A 161 -0.64 -30.03 20.42
C LYS A 161 -1.59 -31.22 20.42
N GLN A 162 -2.90 -30.96 20.35
CA GLN A 162 -3.90 -32.02 20.26
C GLN A 162 -3.77 -32.82 18.98
N TYR A 163 -3.49 -32.14 17.86
CA TYR A 163 -3.21 -32.79 16.58
C TYR A 163 -2.03 -33.75 16.68
N LEU A 164 -0.89 -33.33 17.23
CA LEU A 164 0.29 -34.19 17.37
C LEU A 164 -0.03 -35.47 18.16
N GLY A 165 -0.76 -35.33 19.27
CA GLY A 165 -1.19 -36.46 20.10
C GLY A 165 -2.16 -37.41 19.38
N ARG A 166 -3.16 -36.87 18.67
CA ARG A 166 -4.14 -37.69 17.93
C ARG A 166 -3.57 -38.33 16.68
N ALA A 167 -2.77 -37.61 15.90
CA ALA A 167 -2.11 -38.15 14.72
C ALA A 167 -1.17 -39.31 15.09
N GLN A 168 -0.45 -39.21 16.21
CA GLN A 168 0.37 -40.31 16.71
C GLN A 168 -0.49 -41.54 17.06
N PHE A 169 -1.59 -41.34 17.78
CA PHE A 169 -2.51 -42.42 18.14
C PHE A 169 -3.16 -43.11 16.94
N ASP A 170 -3.60 -42.33 15.95
CA ASP A 170 -4.23 -42.87 14.73
C ASP A 170 -3.23 -43.68 13.89
N ARG A 171 -1.97 -43.22 13.79
CA ARG A 171 -0.88 -43.99 13.16
C ARG A 171 -0.63 -45.32 13.86
N MET A 172 -0.65 -45.34 15.19
CA MET A 172 -0.50 -46.57 15.97
C MET A 172 -1.66 -47.55 15.76
N LYS A 173 -2.90 -47.05 15.59
CA LYS A 173 -4.09 -47.87 15.37
C LYS A 173 -4.23 -48.42 13.95
N HIS A 174 -3.87 -47.63 12.94
CA HIS A 174 -4.22 -47.91 11.54
C HIS A 174 -3.02 -48.22 10.64
N GLY A 175 -1.78 -48.17 11.15
CA GLY A 175 -0.57 -48.69 10.47
C GLY A 175 -0.03 -47.83 9.31
N ALA A 176 -0.78 -46.84 8.83
CA ALA A 176 -0.34 -45.85 7.84
C ALA A 176 -1.03 -44.49 8.10
N PRO A 177 -0.42 -43.36 7.70
CA PRO A 177 -1.11 -42.06 7.77
C PRO A 177 -2.37 -42.09 6.88
N LEU A 178 -3.49 -41.62 7.43
CA LEU A 178 -4.73 -41.44 6.69
C LEU A 178 -4.46 -40.60 5.44
N SER A 179 -4.98 -41.06 4.30
CA SER A 179 -4.74 -40.48 2.98
C SER A 179 -5.51 -39.17 2.82
N VAL A 180 -5.00 -38.08 3.39
CA VAL A 180 -5.35 -36.76 2.85
C VAL A 180 -4.80 -36.73 1.44
N SER A 181 -5.68 -36.58 0.44
CA SER A 181 -5.27 -36.38 -0.95
C SER A 181 -4.21 -35.29 -0.98
N ARG A 182 -2.95 -35.68 -1.21
CA ARG A 182 -1.78 -34.80 -1.19
C ARG A 182 -1.85 -33.68 -2.25
N ASN A 183 -2.87 -33.72 -3.11
CA ASN A 183 -3.01 -32.87 -4.29
C ASN A 183 -4.28 -32.00 -4.28
N SER A 184 -5.10 -32.02 -3.23
CA SER A 184 -6.31 -31.17 -3.17
C SER A 184 -6.55 -30.68 -1.75
N GLY A 185 -6.19 -29.41 -1.48
CA GLY A 185 -6.49 -28.73 -0.23
C GLY A 185 -7.98 -28.80 0.17
N LEU A 186 -8.20 -28.82 1.49
CA LEU A 186 -9.36 -28.41 2.30
C LEU A 186 -10.78 -28.39 1.68
N ALA A 187 -11.15 -29.31 0.80
CA ALA A 187 -12.45 -29.25 0.12
C ALA A 187 -13.65 -29.40 1.09
N THR A 188 -13.53 -30.19 2.16
CA THR A 188 -14.59 -30.41 3.16
C THR A 188 -14.03 -30.81 4.53
N MET A 189 -14.83 -30.62 5.59
CA MET A 189 -14.51 -31.09 6.95
C MET A 189 -14.30 -32.61 6.96
N PRO A 190 -13.13 -33.10 7.41
CA PRO A 190 -12.82 -34.53 7.42
C PRO A 190 -13.58 -35.32 8.50
N SER A 191 -13.62 -36.65 8.35
CA SER A 191 -14.34 -37.55 9.27
C SER A 191 -13.50 -38.01 10.47
N SER A 192 -12.16 -37.99 10.38
CA SER A 192 -11.29 -38.32 11.51
C SER A 192 -11.06 -37.12 12.44
N PRO A 193 -11.01 -37.32 13.78
CA PRO A 193 -10.68 -36.25 14.72
C PRO A 193 -9.32 -35.57 14.46
N SER A 194 -8.28 -36.32 14.06
CA SER A 194 -6.96 -35.74 13.75
C SER A 194 -6.99 -34.92 12.47
N GLU A 195 -7.73 -35.37 11.46
CA GLU A 195 -7.91 -34.65 10.21
C GLU A 195 -8.74 -33.36 10.41
N ALA A 196 -9.73 -33.38 11.31
CA ALA A 196 -10.48 -32.17 11.66
C ALA A 196 -9.59 -31.11 12.33
N LEU A 197 -8.70 -31.50 13.25
CA LEU A 197 -7.73 -30.58 13.85
C LEU A 197 -6.75 -30.04 12.81
N LEU A 198 -6.25 -30.89 11.92
CA LEU A 198 -5.38 -30.48 10.81
C LEU A 198 -6.08 -29.50 9.87
N TYR A 199 -7.36 -29.76 9.55
CA TYR A 199 -8.17 -28.87 8.74
C TYR A 199 -8.25 -27.47 9.35
N LEU A 200 -8.50 -27.36 10.66
CA LEU A 200 -8.58 -26.07 11.35
C LEU A 200 -7.24 -25.31 11.28
N LEU A 201 -6.11 -25.99 11.48
CA LEU A 201 -4.78 -25.40 11.43
C LEU A 201 -4.44 -24.88 10.03
N LEU A 202 -4.70 -25.69 9.00
CA LEU A 202 -4.44 -25.30 7.62
C LEU A 202 -5.40 -24.20 7.16
N LEU A 203 -6.67 -24.21 7.59
CA LEU A 203 -7.67 -23.23 7.20
C LEU A 203 -7.29 -21.82 7.68
N HIS A 204 -6.91 -21.66 8.95
CA HIS A 204 -6.58 -20.34 9.52
C HIS A 204 -5.48 -19.64 8.71
N ASN A 205 -4.33 -20.30 8.61
CA ASN A 205 -3.16 -19.78 7.92
C ASN A 205 -3.36 -19.70 6.39
N ALA A 206 -4.24 -20.51 5.80
CA ALA A 206 -4.64 -20.33 4.40
C ALA A 206 -5.50 -19.05 4.21
N GLU A 207 -6.44 -18.79 5.12
CA GLU A 207 -7.25 -17.55 5.09
C GLU A 207 -6.43 -16.32 5.44
N ASP A 208 -5.37 -16.42 6.24
CA ASP A 208 -4.42 -15.32 6.45
C ASP A 208 -3.67 -14.97 5.16
N VAL A 209 -3.13 -15.96 4.43
CA VAL A 209 -2.46 -15.66 3.15
C VAL A 209 -3.46 -15.21 2.07
N GLU A 210 -4.64 -15.82 1.97
CA GLU A 210 -5.68 -15.37 1.04
C GLU A 210 -6.16 -13.95 1.36
N GLY A 211 -6.42 -13.65 2.64
CA GLY A 211 -6.80 -12.33 3.11
C GLY A 211 -5.72 -11.29 2.83
N LEU A 212 -4.46 -11.65 3.04
CA LEU A 212 -3.30 -10.82 2.71
C LEU A 212 -3.24 -10.50 1.20
N ILE A 213 -3.44 -11.49 0.32
CA ILE A 213 -3.51 -11.27 -1.13
C ILE A 213 -4.67 -10.34 -1.47
N ARG A 214 -5.83 -10.51 -0.84
CA ARG A 214 -6.99 -9.63 -1.08
C ARG A 214 -6.75 -8.21 -0.59
N ILE A 215 -6.07 -8.03 0.55
CA ILE A 215 -5.71 -6.71 1.11
C ILE A 215 -4.80 -5.93 0.16
N SER A 216 -4.00 -6.60 -0.68
CA SER A 216 -3.14 -5.92 -1.65
C SER A 216 -3.92 -5.10 -2.68
N CYS A 217 -5.23 -5.28 -2.81
CA CYS A 217 -6.09 -4.39 -3.59
C CYS A 217 -6.03 -2.93 -3.13
N LEU A 218 -5.56 -2.64 -1.90
CA LEU A 218 -5.33 -1.29 -1.40
C LEU A 218 -4.08 -0.62 -1.99
N LEU A 219 -3.17 -1.37 -2.61
CA LEU A 219 -1.87 -0.84 -3.05
C LEU A 219 -1.98 0.35 -4.01
N PRO A 220 -2.86 0.36 -5.03
CA PRO A 220 -3.00 1.52 -5.90
C PRO A 220 -3.39 2.79 -5.16
N LEU A 221 -4.32 2.69 -4.21
CA LEU A 221 -4.69 3.81 -3.34
C LEU A 221 -3.50 4.26 -2.49
N LEU A 222 -2.80 3.32 -1.86
CA LEU A 222 -1.63 3.63 -1.03
C LEU A 222 -0.50 4.27 -1.84
N GLN A 223 -0.33 3.91 -3.12
CA GLN A 223 0.65 4.54 -4.01
C GLN A 223 0.29 6.01 -4.27
N VAL A 224 -0.99 6.32 -4.50
CA VAL A 224 -1.46 7.71 -4.68
C VAL A 224 -1.25 8.50 -3.39
N LEU A 225 -1.69 7.97 -2.25
CA LEU A 225 -1.58 8.64 -0.96
C LEU A 225 -0.14 8.85 -0.48
N ASN A 226 0.81 8.08 -1.00
CA ASN A 226 2.24 8.25 -0.72
C ASN A 226 2.96 9.07 -1.80
N GLY A 227 2.25 9.56 -2.83
CA GLY A 227 2.84 10.28 -3.96
C GLY A 227 3.86 9.44 -4.74
N SER A 228 3.61 8.13 -4.85
CA SER A 228 4.53 7.17 -5.48
C SER A 228 3.94 6.53 -6.73
N VAL A 229 2.99 7.19 -7.40
CA VAL A 229 2.42 6.71 -8.66
C VAL A 229 3.45 6.88 -9.77
N ALA A 230 3.77 5.79 -10.47
CA ALA A 230 4.76 5.81 -11.55
C ALA A 230 4.22 6.50 -12.81
N ALA A 231 2.94 6.26 -13.14
CA ALA A 231 2.22 6.89 -14.23
C ALA A 231 0.71 6.75 -14.00
N TYR A 232 -0.04 7.77 -14.40
CA TYR A 232 -1.49 7.67 -14.58
C TYR A 232 -1.81 7.22 -16.02
N GLU A 233 -2.96 6.59 -16.19
CA GLU A 233 -3.40 6.07 -17.50
C GLU A 233 -4.04 7.16 -18.35
N GLU A 234 -4.77 8.06 -17.71
CA GLU A 234 -5.50 9.13 -18.37
C GLU A 234 -5.40 10.43 -17.58
N PHE A 235 -5.32 11.54 -18.29
CA PHE A 235 -5.41 12.89 -17.74
C PHE A 235 -6.47 13.67 -18.51
N ASN A 236 -7.41 14.28 -17.80
CA ASN A 236 -8.43 15.12 -18.41
C ASN A 236 -8.42 16.51 -17.79
N PHE A 237 -8.27 17.52 -18.65
CA PHE A 237 -8.41 18.91 -18.28
C PHE A 237 -9.83 19.36 -18.65
N THR A 238 -10.69 19.50 -17.65
CA THR A 238 -12.04 20.05 -17.82
C THR A 238 -12.01 21.57 -17.68
N ASP A 239 -13.19 22.22 -17.69
CA ASP A 239 -13.31 23.66 -17.43
C ASP A 239 -13.11 24.01 -15.94
N THR A 240 -13.27 23.04 -15.03
CA THR A 240 -13.30 23.27 -13.58
C THR A 240 -12.19 22.56 -12.81
N GLU A 241 -11.65 21.48 -13.34
CA GLU A 241 -10.68 20.63 -12.65
C GLU A 241 -9.79 19.81 -13.61
N LEU A 242 -8.63 19.41 -13.09
CA LEU A 242 -7.78 18.38 -13.67
C LEU A 242 -8.15 17.05 -13.00
N THR A 243 -8.46 16.03 -13.80
CA THR A 243 -8.60 14.66 -13.33
C THR A 243 -7.47 13.78 -13.84
N ALA A 244 -7.01 12.87 -12.99
CA ALA A 244 -6.02 11.86 -13.35
C ALA A 244 -6.49 10.49 -12.87
N THR A 245 -6.53 9.53 -13.79
CA THR A 245 -7.13 8.21 -13.55
C THR A 245 -6.08 7.12 -13.57
N LEU A 246 -6.21 6.17 -12.65
CA LEU A 246 -5.42 4.96 -12.59
C LEU A 246 -6.36 3.75 -12.49
N ALA A 247 -6.04 2.67 -13.20
CA ALA A 247 -6.80 1.43 -13.11
C ALA A 247 -6.74 0.86 -11.69
N TYR A 248 -7.92 0.56 -11.16
CA TYR A 248 -8.10 -0.05 -9.85
C TYR A 248 -8.55 -1.51 -10.01
N PRO A 249 -7.86 -2.48 -9.39
CA PRO A 249 -8.25 -3.88 -9.47
C PRO A 249 -9.51 -4.12 -8.64
N ASN A 250 -10.66 -4.36 -9.30
CA ASN A 250 -11.92 -4.84 -8.70
C ASN A 250 -12.13 -4.33 -7.26
N CYS A 251 -12.38 -3.02 -7.14
CA CYS A 251 -12.43 -2.34 -5.85
C CYS A 251 -13.52 -2.94 -4.94
N PRO A 252 -13.20 -3.31 -3.68
CA PRO A 252 -14.22 -3.65 -2.71
C PRO A 252 -15.19 -2.48 -2.51
N CYS A 253 -16.49 -2.76 -2.38
CA CYS A 253 -17.54 -1.74 -2.30
C CYS A 253 -17.37 -0.76 -1.13
N ASN A 254 -16.78 -1.20 -0.02
CA ASN A 254 -16.54 -0.37 1.16
C ASN A 254 -15.37 0.62 0.98
N LEU A 255 -14.56 0.43 -0.06
CA LEU A 255 -13.52 1.36 -0.45
C LEU A 255 -14.01 2.33 -1.54
N SER A 256 -15.08 1.99 -2.25
CA SER A 256 -15.72 2.92 -3.18
C SER A 256 -16.25 4.14 -2.45
N GLY A 257 -15.92 5.32 -2.95
CA GLY A 257 -16.31 6.57 -2.34
C GLY A 257 -15.37 7.71 -2.64
N SER A 258 -15.62 8.83 -1.96
CA SER A 258 -14.87 10.07 -2.13
C SER A 258 -14.12 10.41 -0.84
N TYR A 259 -12.83 10.68 -0.96
CA TYR A 259 -11.93 11.04 0.13
C TYR A 259 -11.36 12.43 -0.16
N THR A 260 -11.82 13.43 0.59
CA THR A 260 -11.37 14.83 0.42
C THR A 260 -10.04 15.07 1.12
N HIS A 261 -9.10 15.65 0.40
CA HIS A 261 -7.80 16.11 0.86
C HIS A 261 -7.72 17.65 0.71
N PRO A 262 -6.73 18.37 1.29
CA PRO A 262 -6.68 19.83 1.21
C PRO A 262 -6.57 20.42 -0.21
N TYR A 263 -6.04 19.67 -1.17
CA TYR A 263 -5.78 20.13 -2.54
C TYR A 263 -6.58 19.38 -3.60
N ASP A 264 -7.17 18.25 -3.23
CA ASP A 264 -7.70 17.27 -4.16
C ASP A 264 -8.84 16.46 -3.53
N THR A 265 -9.52 15.69 -4.35
CA THR A 265 -10.47 14.68 -3.92
C THR A 265 -10.13 13.38 -4.63
N LEU A 266 -9.95 12.31 -3.87
CA LEU A 266 -9.80 10.97 -4.43
C LEU A 266 -11.19 10.35 -4.56
N GLU A 267 -11.54 9.88 -5.75
CA GLU A 267 -12.74 9.11 -6.00
C GLU A 267 -12.34 7.70 -6.42
N ILE A 268 -12.92 6.70 -5.75
CA ILE A 268 -12.77 5.30 -6.13
C ILE A 268 -14.13 4.79 -6.56
N ALA A 269 -14.26 4.44 -7.84
CA ALA A 269 -15.50 3.99 -8.43
C ALA A 269 -15.22 2.83 -9.40
N GLU A 270 -15.96 1.73 -9.24
CA GLU A 270 -15.82 0.53 -10.06
C GLU A 270 -14.36 0.01 -10.10
N ASN A 271 -13.69 0.21 -11.25
CA ASN A 271 -12.32 -0.22 -11.52
C ASN A 271 -11.38 0.96 -11.75
N ASN A 272 -11.73 2.14 -11.25
CA ASN A 272 -10.93 3.35 -11.41
C ASN A 272 -10.70 4.03 -10.07
N LEU A 273 -9.50 4.56 -9.90
CA LEU A 273 -9.19 5.58 -8.91
C LEU A 273 -8.86 6.86 -9.65
N THR A 274 -9.62 7.90 -9.35
CA THR A 274 -9.52 9.22 -9.97
C THR A 274 -9.10 10.24 -8.94
N VAL A 275 -8.07 11.01 -9.26
CA VAL A 275 -7.66 12.19 -8.48
C VAL A 275 -8.29 13.41 -9.13
N HIS A 276 -9.12 14.15 -8.39
CA HIS A 276 -9.77 15.38 -8.82
C HIS A 276 -9.06 16.58 -8.19
N ILE A 277 -8.51 17.47 -9.02
CA ILE A 277 -7.78 18.66 -8.58
C ILE A 277 -8.54 19.90 -9.08
N PRO A 278 -9.35 20.55 -8.22
CA PRO A 278 -10.15 21.70 -8.62
C PRO A 278 -9.27 22.91 -8.92
N TYR A 279 -9.66 23.67 -9.94
CA TYR A 279 -8.98 24.92 -10.27
C TYR A 279 -9.42 26.05 -9.36
N TYR A 280 -8.52 27.02 -9.15
CA TYR A 280 -8.89 28.34 -8.67
C TYR A 280 -8.93 29.33 -9.84
N THR A 281 -10.10 29.93 -10.10
CA THR A 281 -10.26 31.01 -11.08
C THR A 281 -10.50 32.33 -10.35
N GLY A 282 -9.61 33.29 -10.55
CA GLY A 282 -9.66 34.55 -9.81
C GLY A 282 -8.38 35.36 -9.96
N GLU A 283 -8.06 36.15 -8.94
CA GLU A 283 -6.86 36.98 -8.88
C GLU A 283 -5.95 36.51 -7.74
N LEU A 284 -4.68 36.27 -8.05
CA LEU A 284 -3.63 35.93 -7.09
C LEU A 284 -2.48 36.92 -7.14
N LYS A 285 -1.61 36.90 -6.12
CA LYS A 285 -0.50 37.82 -5.97
C LYS A 285 0.84 37.10 -6.16
N TYR A 286 1.72 37.65 -6.99
CA TYR A 286 3.14 37.30 -7.01
C TYR A 286 3.89 38.24 -6.09
N PHE A 287 4.51 37.72 -5.03
CA PHE A 287 5.24 38.52 -4.05
C PHE A 287 6.75 38.52 -4.35
N PHE A 288 7.34 39.71 -4.52
CA PHE A 288 8.80 39.82 -4.70
C PHE A 288 9.52 39.72 -3.35
N ASP A 289 10.63 38.98 -3.32
CA ASP A 289 11.42 38.82 -2.09
C ASP A 289 12.24 40.07 -1.76
N ASN A 290 12.73 40.79 -2.77
CA ASN A 290 13.52 42.01 -2.62
C ASN A 290 12.64 43.26 -2.38
N TYR A 291 11.70 43.20 -1.45
CA TYR A 291 10.73 44.27 -1.20
C TYR A 291 11.36 45.65 -0.93
N LYS A 292 12.60 45.67 -0.43
CA LYS A 292 13.34 46.91 -0.15
C LYS A 292 13.56 47.76 -1.40
N ASP A 293 13.54 47.16 -2.59
CA ASP A 293 13.78 47.85 -3.88
C ASP A 293 12.51 48.24 -4.61
N TYR A 294 11.36 48.14 -3.93
CA TYR A 294 10.05 48.44 -4.48
C TYR A 294 9.33 49.53 -3.67
N TYR A 295 8.47 50.26 -4.38
CA TYR A 295 7.42 51.07 -3.78
C TYR A 295 6.06 50.39 -4.00
N TYR A 296 5.19 50.45 -3.01
CA TYR A 296 3.79 50.06 -3.12
C TYR A 296 2.93 51.29 -3.47
N LEU A 297 2.05 51.13 -4.46
CA LEU A 297 1.11 52.15 -4.90
C LEU A 297 -0.28 51.84 -4.33
N PRO A 298 -0.77 52.54 -3.29
CA PRO A 298 -1.98 52.13 -2.58
C PRO A 298 -3.28 52.28 -3.37
N TYR A 299 -3.31 53.18 -4.37
CA TYR A 299 -4.51 53.39 -5.19
C TYR A 299 -4.62 52.36 -6.31
N GLU A 300 -3.48 51.95 -6.87
CA GLU A 300 -3.40 50.98 -7.95
C GLU A 300 -3.23 49.54 -7.44
N ASP A 301 -2.91 49.34 -6.17
CA ASP A 301 -2.81 48.05 -5.48
C ASP A 301 -1.77 47.09 -6.10
N TYR A 302 -0.58 47.63 -6.39
CA TYR A 302 0.59 46.84 -6.81
C TYR A 302 1.92 47.49 -6.41
N ALA A 303 2.99 46.70 -6.49
CA ALA A 303 4.36 47.12 -6.24
C ALA A 303 5.13 47.38 -7.53
N VAL A 304 5.89 48.47 -7.55
CA VAL A 304 6.72 48.91 -8.66
C VAL A 304 8.17 49.08 -8.22
N HIS A 305 9.12 48.61 -9.01
CA HIS A 305 10.54 48.74 -8.71
C HIS A 305 10.94 50.23 -8.70
N LYS A 306 11.88 50.61 -7.81
CA LYS A 306 12.31 52.02 -7.63
C LYS A 306 12.73 52.71 -8.93
N SER A 307 13.37 52.00 -9.85
CA SER A 307 13.79 52.55 -11.15
C SER A 307 12.63 52.96 -12.05
N VAL A 308 11.49 52.27 -11.95
CA VAL A 308 10.28 52.56 -12.74
C VAL A 308 9.41 53.62 -12.04
N ALA A 309 9.55 53.74 -10.72
CA ALA A 309 8.78 54.67 -9.91
C ALA A 309 9.21 56.14 -10.05
N GLU A 310 10.27 56.47 -10.81
CA GLU A 310 10.75 57.85 -11.00
C GLU A 310 9.67 58.79 -11.55
N GLY A 311 8.77 58.26 -12.40
CA GLY A 311 7.62 59.00 -12.94
C GLY A 311 6.40 59.11 -12.01
N VAL A 312 6.43 58.52 -10.81
CA VAL A 312 5.30 58.50 -9.88
C VAL A 312 5.50 59.51 -8.75
N ASP A 313 4.47 60.33 -8.49
CA ASP A 313 4.46 61.32 -7.41
C ASP A 313 4.81 60.68 -6.05
N LYS A 314 5.72 61.32 -5.29
CA LYS A 314 6.16 60.84 -3.97
C LYS A 314 5.02 60.68 -2.98
N SER A 315 3.96 61.48 -3.07
CA SER A 315 2.76 61.39 -2.21
C SER A 315 1.91 60.15 -2.50
N ARG A 316 2.04 59.56 -3.70
CA ARG A 316 1.24 58.42 -4.16
C ARG A 316 1.93 57.06 -3.95
N ARG A 317 3.17 57.05 -3.47
CA ARG A 317 3.97 55.84 -3.30
C ARG A 317 4.42 55.66 -1.85
N LYS A 318 4.34 54.44 -1.34
CA LYS A 318 4.83 54.05 0.00
C LYS A 318 5.98 53.05 -0.16
N ALA A 319 6.92 53.00 0.77
CA ALA A 319 7.91 51.93 0.77
C ALA A 319 7.19 50.57 0.85
N ALA A 320 7.54 49.64 -0.04
CA ALA A 320 6.91 48.32 -0.02
C ALA A 320 7.36 47.54 1.22
N THR A 321 6.45 46.70 1.72
CA THR A 321 6.73 45.72 2.78
C THR A 321 6.65 44.33 2.18
N ALA A 322 7.11 43.29 2.88
CA ALA A 322 6.94 41.91 2.40
C ALA A 322 5.47 41.54 2.10
N ALA A 323 4.51 42.17 2.79
CA ALA A 323 3.08 41.95 2.59
C ALA A 323 2.46 42.80 1.46
N THR A 324 3.11 43.89 1.05
CA THR A 324 2.60 44.80 0.01
C THR A 324 3.45 44.82 -1.25
N CYS A 325 4.55 44.06 -1.28
CA CYS A 325 5.43 43.95 -2.43
C CYS A 325 4.96 42.86 -3.40
N TYR A 326 3.85 43.11 -4.09
CA TYR A 326 3.30 42.16 -5.05
C TYR A 326 2.76 42.79 -6.33
N VAL A 327 2.58 41.96 -7.35
CA VAL A 327 1.70 42.24 -8.49
C VAL A 327 0.58 41.22 -8.53
N LYS A 328 -0.58 41.66 -9.01
CA LYS A 328 -1.77 40.82 -9.17
C LYS A 328 -1.76 40.12 -10.52
N LYS A 329 -2.29 38.90 -10.55
CA LYS A 329 -2.42 38.08 -11.75
C LYS A 329 -3.79 37.41 -11.76
N SER A 330 -4.57 37.69 -12.79
CA SER A 330 -5.87 37.05 -13.01
C SER A 330 -5.72 35.87 -13.95
N GLY A 331 -6.41 34.77 -13.66
CA GLY A 331 -6.32 33.56 -14.47
C GLY A 331 -6.95 32.35 -13.79
N THR A 332 -6.58 31.18 -14.29
CA THR A 332 -6.95 29.86 -13.75
C THR A 332 -5.70 29.16 -13.27
N PHE A 333 -5.75 28.65 -12.04
CA PHE A 333 -4.58 28.21 -11.31
C PHE A 333 -4.78 26.84 -10.69
N LEU A 334 -3.68 26.11 -10.58
CA LEU A 334 -3.58 24.83 -9.86
C LEU A 334 -2.86 25.03 -8.53
N PRO A 335 -3.27 24.34 -7.45
CA PRO A 335 -2.60 24.43 -6.17
C PRO A 335 -1.26 23.69 -6.22
N GLN A 336 -0.29 24.12 -5.44
CA GLN A 336 0.96 23.38 -5.23
C GLN A 336 1.40 23.51 -3.76
N LYS A 337 1.75 22.36 -3.16
CA LYS A 337 2.24 22.25 -1.79
C LYS A 337 3.70 22.72 -1.70
N GLU A 338 4.52 22.25 -2.64
CA GLU A 338 5.89 22.70 -2.86
C GLU A 338 5.95 23.60 -4.11
N GLU A 339 6.90 24.53 -4.16
CA GLU A 339 7.03 25.50 -5.26
C GLU A 339 7.72 24.85 -6.49
N LEU A 340 7.11 23.79 -7.03
CA LEU A 340 7.57 23.08 -8.24
C LEU A 340 7.49 23.96 -9.50
N PHE A 341 6.50 24.84 -9.56
CA PHE A 341 6.26 25.74 -10.68
C PHE A 341 6.43 27.19 -10.24
N ALA A 342 7.21 27.92 -11.04
CA ALA A 342 7.40 29.35 -10.91
C ALA A 342 6.62 30.12 -11.98
N PRO A 343 6.09 31.33 -11.67
CA PRO A 343 6.11 31.96 -10.35
C PRO A 343 5.09 31.33 -9.39
N ALA A 344 5.46 31.21 -8.10
CA ALA A 344 4.54 30.82 -7.04
C ALA A 344 3.62 32.00 -6.66
N LEU A 345 2.32 31.83 -6.89
CA LEU A 345 1.27 32.80 -6.62
C LEU A 345 0.56 32.48 -5.32
N ARG A 346 0.14 33.49 -4.57
CA ARG A 346 -0.54 33.32 -3.28
C ARG A 346 -1.68 34.31 -3.13
N GLN A 347 -2.69 33.98 -2.33
CA GLN A 347 -3.73 34.95 -1.96
C GLN A 347 -3.16 36.05 -1.05
N GLU A 348 -2.35 35.65 -0.07
CA GLU A 348 -1.60 36.51 0.83
C GLU A 348 -0.17 35.99 1.03
N LYS A 349 0.79 36.84 1.44
CA LYS A 349 2.21 36.45 1.57
C LYS A 349 2.41 35.24 2.50
N LYS A 350 1.54 35.10 3.51
CA LYS A 350 1.57 34.01 4.50
C LYS A 350 0.57 32.89 4.23
N SER A 351 -0.13 32.89 3.08
CA SER A 351 -1.03 31.78 2.73
C SER A 351 -0.23 30.48 2.66
N PRO A 352 -0.70 29.38 3.29
CA PRO A 352 0.02 28.11 3.28
C PRO A 352 0.07 27.51 1.88
N VAL A 353 -1.00 27.68 1.11
CA VAL A 353 -1.11 27.21 -0.27
C VAL A 353 -0.51 28.22 -1.22
N SER A 354 0.30 27.71 -2.16
CA SER A 354 0.71 28.47 -3.34
C SER A 354 0.08 27.88 -4.60
N TRP A 355 0.13 28.63 -5.68
CA TRP A 355 -0.55 28.31 -6.92
C TRP A 355 0.34 28.63 -8.11
N PHE A 356 0.08 28.00 -9.25
CA PHE A 356 0.72 28.31 -10.53
C PHE A 356 -0.32 28.28 -11.65
N GLU A 357 0.01 28.87 -12.80
CA GLU A 357 -0.92 28.93 -13.93
C GLU A 357 -1.15 27.56 -14.56
N LEU A 358 -2.43 27.23 -14.79
CA LEU A 358 -2.87 25.99 -15.43
C LEU A 358 -2.20 25.76 -16.80
N SER A 359 -1.95 26.83 -17.56
CA SER A 359 -1.30 26.79 -18.87
C SER A 359 0.10 26.19 -18.84
N LEU A 360 0.83 26.29 -17.71
CA LEU A 360 2.15 25.70 -17.55
C LEU A 360 2.12 24.17 -17.59
N LEU A 361 0.99 23.58 -17.19
CA LEU A 361 0.79 22.13 -17.17
C LEU A 361 0.07 21.65 -18.44
N GLN A 362 -0.97 22.36 -18.87
CA GLN A 362 -1.74 22.00 -20.07
C GLN A 362 -0.89 21.97 -21.35
N THR A 363 0.08 22.87 -21.49
CA THR A 363 0.95 22.91 -22.68
C THR A 363 1.88 21.71 -22.79
N GLN A 364 2.01 20.91 -21.72
CA GLN A 364 2.90 19.76 -21.64
C GLN A 364 2.16 18.43 -21.88
N SER A 365 0.83 18.43 -22.01
CA SER A 365 0.04 17.19 -22.07
C SER A 365 0.18 16.36 -23.36
N GLN A 366 1.01 16.79 -24.32
CA GLN A 366 1.08 16.17 -25.65
C GLN A 366 2.25 15.18 -25.84
N ASP A 367 3.24 15.17 -24.95
CA ASP A 367 4.38 14.26 -25.04
C ASP A 367 4.67 13.50 -23.73
N LYS A 368 5.47 12.43 -23.82
CA LYS A 368 5.79 11.56 -22.69
C LYS A 368 6.47 12.32 -21.53
N ALA A 369 7.28 13.34 -21.84
CA ALA A 369 7.99 14.10 -20.82
C ALA A 369 7.02 14.99 -20.02
N GLY A 370 6.04 15.57 -20.68
CA GLY A 370 5.02 16.34 -20.03
C GLY A 370 3.99 15.50 -19.26
N LEU A 371 3.64 14.30 -19.71
CA LEU A 371 2.84 13.36 -18.90
C LEU A 371 3.57 12.95 -17.61
N ALA A 372 4.89 12.74 -17.67
CA ALA A 372 5.71 12.48 -16.49
C ALA A 372 5.71 13.68 -15.53
N ARG A 373 5.75 14.90 -16.07
CA ARG A 373 5.68 16.13 -15.26
C ARG A 373 4.31 16.36 -14.62
N ILE A 374 3.22 15.98 -15.28
CA ILE A 374 1.88 15.97 -14.68
C ILE A 374 1.83 14.95 -13.54
N THR A 375 2.40 13.76 -13.74
CA THR A 375 2.47 12.72 -12.69
C THR A 375 3.28 13.21 -11.47
N GLU A 376 4.44 13.82 -11.70
CA GLU A 376 5.28 14.43 -10.65
C GLU A 376 4.52 15.50 -9.87
N TYR A 377 3.81 16.38 -10.59
CA TYR A 377 2.96 17.40 -9.98
C TYR A 377 1.89 16.78 -9.06
N ILE A 378 1.13 15.80 -9.55
CA ILE A 378 0.05 15.19 -8.76
C ILE A 378 0.62 14.49 -7.52
N ASN A 379 1.70 13.71 -7.67
CA ASN A 379 2.37 13.05 -6.56
C ASN A 379 2.78 14.04 -5.45
N SER A 380 3.25 15.23 -5.82
CA SER A 380 3.67 16.28 -4.88
C SER A 380 2.56 16.83 -3.99
N LEU A 381 1.28 16.61 -4.34
CA LEU A 381 0.15 17.02 -3.52
C LEU A 381 -0.04 16.12 -2.28
N PHE A 382 0.48 14.88 -2.35
CA PHE A 382 0.33 13.85 -1.32
C PHE A 382 1.57 13.69 -0.42
N CYS A 383 2.78 13.97 -0.95
CA CYS A 383 4.06 13.88 -0.21
C CYS A 383 4.20 14.95 0.88
#